data_AF-A0A4Q7YYM1-F1
#
_entry.id   AF-A0A4Q7YYM1-F1
#
_cell.length_a   1.000
_cell.length_b   1.000
_cell.length_c   1.000
_cell.angle_alpha   90.00
_cell.angle_beta   90.00
_cell.angle_gamma   90.00
#
_symmetry.space_group_name_H-M   'P 1'
#
loop_
_entity.id
_entity.type
_entity.pdbx_description
1 polymer ?
#
loop_
_entity_poly.entity_id
_entity_poly.type
_entity_poly.pdbx_seq_one_letter_code
_entity_poly.pdbx_strand_id
1 'polypeptide(L)'
;MKKTLRTLAQFLLFLVIFAVGSFLHPFNLHWATTTLAPGATRYFIPDGLLVAVGVFLAIIVVQALRRRMCDTTWTVLAFLLAIATGYALKLGFITQDF
;
A
#
# COMPACT_ATOMS: atom_id res chain seq x y z
N MET A 1 -9.84 11.02 20.93
CA MET A 1 -10.30 11.81 19.75
C MET A 1 -9.14 12.26 18.85
N LYS A 2 -8.17 13.05 19.34
CA LYS A 2 -7.05 13.53 18.49
C LYS A 2 -6.19 12.40 17.90
N LYS A 3 -5.93 11.34 18.67
CA LYS A 3 -5.13 10.18 18.21
C LYS A 3 -5.89 9.34 17.17
N THR A 4 -7.16 9.01 17.42
CA THR A 4 -7.99 8.24 16.49
C THR A 4 -8.16 8.93 15.14
N LEU A 5 -8.43 10.24 15.13
CA LEU A 5 -8.54 11.00 13.87
C LEU A 5 -7.22 11.01 13.09
N ARG A 6 -6.08 11.15 13.79
CA ARG A 6 -4.76 11.10 13.16
C ARG A 6 -4.46 9.71 12.58
N THR A 7 -4.76 8.64 13.30
CA THR A 7 -4.60 7.27 12.81
C THR A 7 -5.49 7.01 11.60
N LEU A 8 -6.74 7.47 11.62
CA LEU A 8 -7.66 7.34 10.49
C LEU A 8 -7.16 8.11 9.26
N ALA A 9 -6.67 9.34 9.44
CA ALA A 9 -6.09 10.13 8.35
C ALA A 9 -4.82 9.48 7.78
N GLN A 10 -3.96 8.90 8.64
CA GLN A 10 -2.79 8.13 8.19
C GLN A 10 -3.18 6.88 7.42
N PHE A 11 -4.20 6.15 7.89
CA PHE A 11 -4.75 5.01 7.18
C PHE A 11 -5.27 5.39 5.81
N LEU A 12 -6.07 6.47 5.71
CA LEU A 12 -6.60 6.95 4.43
C LEU A 12 -5.47 7.42 3.49
N LEU A 13 -4.43 8.07 4.03
CA LEU A 13 -3.27 8.49 3.25
C LEU A 13 -2.54 7.27 2.64
N PHE A 14 -2.22 6.25 3.44
CA PHE A 14 -1.62 5.01 2.92
C PHE A 14 -2.57 4.28 1.96
N LEU A 15 -3.87 4.29 2.28
CA LEU A 15 -5.03 4.00 1.46
C LEU A 15 -4.87 4.45 0.00
N VAL A 16 -4.92 5.77 -0.14
CA VAL A 16 -4.88 6.48 -1.41
C VAL A 16 -3.56 6.25 -2.12
N ILE A 17 -2.43 6.29 -1.41
CA ILE A 17 -1.11 6.06 -2.01
C ILE A 17 -1.02 4.65 -2.61
N PHE A 18 -1.50 3.64 -1.89
CA PHE A 18 -1.53 2.26 -2.36
C PHE A 18 -2.40 2.12 -3.61
N ALA A 19 -3.59 2.73 -3.61
CA ALA A 19 -4.49 2.73 -4.76
C ALA A 19 -3.84 3.43 -5.96
N VAL A 20 -3.35 4.66 -5.79
CA VAL A 20 -2.70 5.45 -6.85
C VAL A 20 -1.50 4.72 -7.44
N GLY A 21 -0.61 4.18 -6.60
CA GLY A 21 0.53 3.40 -7.08
C GLY A 21 0.12 2.10 -7.78
N SER A 22 -1.01 1.50 -7.40
CA SER A 22 -1.56 0.32 -8.09
C SER A 22 -2.17 0.65 -9.44
N PHE A 23 -2.72 1.86 -9.64
CA PHE A 23 -3.34 2.28 -10.91
C PHE A 23 -2.36 2.94 -11.88
N LEU A 24 -1.40 3.71 -11.38
CA LEU A 24 -0.45 4.45 -12.23
C LEU A 24 0.75 3.63 -12.69
N HIS A 25 1.00 2.46 -12.09
CA HIS A 25 2.10 1.57 -12.45
C HIS A 25 3.47 2.30 -12.60
N PRO A 26 3.90 3.08 -11.59
CA PRO A 26 5.11 3.90 -11.70
C PRO A 26 6.39 3.10 -11.97
N PHE A 27 6.42 1.81 -11.62
CA PHE A 27 7.59 0.95 -11.81
C PHE A 27 7.37 -0.11 -12.89
N ASN A 28 6.12 -0.30 -13.35
CA ASN A 28 5.72 -1.34 -14.29
C ASN A 28 6.27 -2.72 -13.90
N LEU A 29 6.23 -3.05 -12.60
CA LEU A 29 6.72 -4.32 -12.11
C LEU A 29 5.59 -5.36 -12.17
N HIS A 30 5.92 -6.54 -12.65
CA HIS A 30 5.02 -7.69 -12.71
C HIS A 30 5.65 -8.83 -11.92
N TRP A 31 5.05 -9.19 -10.79
CA TRP A 31 5.46 -10.30 -9.94
C TRP A 31 4.49 -11.46 -10.07
N ALA A 32 4.98 -12.69 -9.85
CA ALA A 32 4.20 -13.91 -9.81
C ALA A 32 3.20 -14.05 -10.98
N THR A 33 3.70 -14.52 -12.12
CA THR A 33 2.86 -14.95 -13.24
C THR A 33 2.26 -16.32 -12.93
N THR A 34 0.95 -16.37 -12.68
CA THR A 34 0.22 -17.64 -12.57
C THR A 34 -0.56 -17.85 -13.86
N THR A 35 -0.18 -18.87 -14.64
CA THR A 35 -0.95 -19.33 -15.80
C THR A 35 -2.14 -20.13 -15.32
N LEU A 36 -3.34 -19.55 -15.37
CA LEU A 36 -4.59 -20.22 -14.97
C LEU A 36 -5.18 -21.06 -16.12
N ALA A 37 -4.89 -20.70 -17.37
CA ALA A 37 -5.29 -21.41 -18.58
C ALA A 37 -4.37 -21.02 -19.77
N PRO A 38 -4.36 -21.76 -20.90
CA PRO A 38 -3.65 -21.34 -22.11
C PRO A 38 -4.19 -19.97 -22.57
N GLY A 39 -3.34 -18.93 -22.53
CA GLY A 39 -3.70 -17.56 -22.90
C GLY A 39 -4.18 -16.64 -21.78
N ALA A 40 -4.31 -17.13 -20.53
CA ALA A 40 -4.68 -16.30 -19.38
C ALA A 40 -3.53 -16.27 -18.35
N THR A 41 -2.92 -15.09 -18.18
CA THR A 41 -1.79 -14.88 -17.27
C THR A 41 -2.15 -13.84 -16.23
N ARG A 42 -2.39 -14.29 -14.99
CA ARG A 42 -2.55 -13.34 -13.89
C ARG A 42 -1.18 -12.91 -13.40
N TYR A 43 -0.90 -11.61 -13.47
CA TYR A 43 0.30 -11.01 -12.90
C TYR A 43 -0.09 -10.15 -11.69
N PHE A 44 0.72 -10.25 -10.63
CA PHE A 44 0.59 -9.41 -9.46
C PHE A 44 1.44 -8.14 -9.65
N ILE A 45 0.81 -6.97 -9.53
CA ILE A 45 1.49 -5.67 -9.68
C ILE A 45 1.82 -5.13 -8.28
N PRO A 46 3.09 -5.13 -7.83
CA PRO A 46 3.47 -4.70 -6.49
C PRO A 46 3.60 -3.18 -6.35
N ASP A 47 3.48 -2.41 -7.43
CA ASP A 47 3.79 -0.98 -7.46
C ASP A 47 3.12 -0.17 -6.34
N GLY A 48 1.82 -0.37 -6.12
CA GLY A 48 1.09 0.29 -5.04
C GLY A 48 1.65 -0.02 -3.64
N LEU A 49 2.06 -1.27 -3.41
CA LEU A 49 2.71 -1.66 -2.17
C LEU A 49 4.06 -0.96 -2.01
N LEU A 50 4.88 -0.96 -3.07
CA LEU A 50 6.22 -0.36 -3.04
C LEU A 50 6.16 1.15 -2.78
N VAL A 51 5.23 1.86 -3.42
CA VAL A 51 5.02 3.30 -3.15
C VAL A 51 4.56 3.51 -1.71
N ALA A 52 3.61 2.72 -1.20
CA ALA A 52 3.14 2.84 0.18
C ALA A 52 4.26 2.58 1.20
N VAL A 53 5.10 1.56 0.98
CA VAL A 53 6.29 1.25 1.79
C VAL A 53 7.27 2.42 1.76
N GLY A 54 7.54 2.98 0.57
CA GLY A 54 8.42 4.13 0.41
C GLY A 54 7.97 5.35 1.22
N VAL A 55 6.67 5.66 1.18
CA VAL A 55 6.10 6.77 1.97
C VAL A 55 6.17 6.47 3.48
N PHE A 56 5.89 5.23 3.89
CA PHE A 56 6.01 4.83 5.29
C PHE A 56 7.44 5.03 5.81
N LEU A 57 8.44 4.58 5.06
CA LEU A 57 9.85 4.78 5.39
C LEU A 57 10.21 6.26 5.43
N ALA A 58 9.75 7.06 4.46
CA ALA A 58 9.99 8.50 4.46
C ALA A 58 9.42 9.18 5.71
N ILE A 59 8.22 8.79 6.15
CA ILE A 59 7.61 9.31 7.39
C ILE A 59 8.46 8.94 8.62
N ILE A 60 8.94 7.70 8.72
CA ILE A 60 9.81 7.26 9.82
C ILE A 60 11.12 8.05 9.82
N VAL A 61 11.76 8.18 8.67
CA VAL A 61 13.02 8.93 8.53
C VAL A 61 12.83 10.38 8.94
N VAL A 62 11.76 11.05 8.48
CA VAL A 62 11.46 12.43 8.88
C VAL A 62 11.22 12.55 10.40
N GLN A 63 10.54 11.57 11.01
CA GLN A 63 10.34 11.55 12.46
C GLN A 63 11.65 11.38 13.23
N ALA A 64 12.52 10.46 12.77
CA ALA A 64 13.84 10.21 13.35
C ALA A 64 14.73 11.45 13.24
N LEU A 65 14.78 12.09 12.06
CA LEU A 65 15.55 13.32 11.80
C LEU A 65 15.09 14.48 12.67
N ARG A 66 13.77 14.62 12.88
CA ARG A 66 13.22 15.66 13.76
C ARG A 66 13.45 15.38 15.25
N ARG A 67 14.14 14.28 15.61
CA ARG A 67 14.27 13.74 16.97
C ARG A 67 12.92 13.60 17.69
N ARG A 68 11.84 13.54 16.92
CA ARG A 68 10.48 13.28 17.39
C ARG A 68 10.18 11.84 17.09
N MET A 69 10.86 10.93 17.78
CA MET A 69 10.42 9.53 17.89
C MET A 69 9.13 9.53 18.73
N CYS A 70 8.07 10.10 18.18
CA CYS A 70 6.74 9.93 18.71
C CYS A 70 6.32 8.49 18.46
N ASP A 71 5.53 7.94 19.38
CA ASP A 71 4.86 6.64 19.32
C ASP A 71 4.46 6.23 17.88
N THR A 72 5.35 5.50 17.20
CA THR A 72 5.21 5.07 15.80
C THR A 72 4.23 3.91 15.67
N THR A 73 3.85 3.29 16.79
CA THR A 73 2.90 2.17 16.88
C THR A 73 1.62 2.45 16.10
N TRP A 74 1.07 3.66 16.21
CA TRP A 74 -0.15 4.04 15.49
C TRP A 74 0.06 4.22 13.99
N THR A 75 1.25 4.67 13.57
CA THR A 75 1.58 4.81 12.15
C THR A 75 1.80 3.44 11.51
N VAL A 76 2.43 2.52 12.23
CA VAL A 76 2.58 1.11 11.83
C VAL A 76 1.21 0.44 11.71
N LEU A 77 0.34 0.60 12.71
CA LEU A 77 -1.01 0.01 12.69
C LEU A 77 -1.83 0.53 11.49
N ALA A 78 -1.80 1.84 11.24
CA ALA A 78 -2.48 2.45 10.10
C ALA A 78 -1.95 1.94 8.75
N PHE A 79 -0.63 1.76 8.64
CA PHE A 79 0.01 1.20 7.46
C PHE A 79 -0.37 -0.26 7.22
N LEU A 80 -0.33 -1.10 8.25
CA LEU A 80 -0.72 -2.50 8.16
C LEU A 80 -2.20 -2.66 7.77
N LEU A 81 -3.09 -1.85 8.36
CA LEU A 81 -4.50 -1.83 7.98
C LEU A 81 -4.67 -1.41 6.51
N ALA A 82 -3.98 -0.36 6.07
CA ALA A 82 -4.07 0.11 4.69
C ALA A 82 -3.61 -0.95 3.67
N ILE A 83 -2.51 -1.66 3.98
CA ILE A 83 -2.05 -2.78 3.17
C ILE A 83 -3.08 -3.90 3.15
N ALA A 84 -3.55 -4.36 4.31
CA ALA A 84 -4.52 -5.44 4.40
C ALA A 84 -5.81 -5.10 3.62
N THR A 85 -6.33 -3.89 3.79
CA THR A 85 -7.49 -3.41 3.03
C THR A 85 -7.19 -3.27 1.54
N GLY A 86 -6.05 -2.70 1.16
CA GLY A 86 -5.64 -2.55 -0.24
C GLY A 86 -5.52 -3.88 -0.96
N TYR A 87 -4.94 -4.89 -0.32
CA TYR A 87 -4.90 -6.26 -0.83
C TYR A 87 -6.27 -6.92 -0.86
N ALA A 88 -7.10 -6.76 0.18
CA ALA A 88 -8.45 -7.31 0.19
C ALA A 88 -9.30 -6.75 -0.97
N LEU A 89 -9.19 -5.44 -1.23
CA LEU A 89 -9.83 -4.80 -2.38
C LEU A 89 -9.27 -5.35 -3.70
N LYS A 90 -7.94 -5.46 -3.82
CA LYS A 90 -7.27 -5.96 -5.04
C LYS A 90 -7.58 -7.43 -5.33
N LEU A 91 -7.74 -8.27 -4.31
CA LEU A 91 -8.15 -9.67 -4.42
C LEU A 91 -9.64 -9.81 -4.75
N GLY A 92 -10.48 -8.84 -4.35
CA GLY A 92 -11.89 -8.76 -4.73
C GLY A 92 -12.12 -8.48 -6.21
N PHE A 93 -11.13 -7.93 -6.92
CA PHE A 93 -11.18 -7.76 -8.38
C PHE A 93 -10.58 -9.00 -9.07
N ILE A 94 -11.44 -9.79 -9.70
CA ILE A 94 -11.03 -10.77 -10.72
C ILE A 94 -10.55 -9.97 -11.92
N THR A 95 -9.23 -9.89 -12.10
CA THR A 95 -8.62 -9.38 -13.33
C THR A 95 -8.82 -10.42 -14.42
N GLN A 96 -9.81 -10.22 -15.30
CA GLN A 96 -9.86 -10.89 -16.59
C GLN A 96 -8.94 -10.13 -17.56
N ASP A 97 -8.00 -10.85 -18.16
CA ASP A 97 -7.30 -10.37 -19.35
C ASP A 97 -8.36 -10.22 -20.45
N PHE A 98 -8.56 -9.01 -20.99
CA PHE A 98 -9.35 -8.76 -22.20
C PHE A 98 -8.47 -8.89 -23.43
#